data_AF-A0A962RJ27-F1
#
_entry.id   AF-A0A962RJ27-F1
#
_cell.length_a   1.000
_cell.length_b   1.000
_cell.length_c   1.000
_cell.angle_alpha   90.00
_cell.angle_beta   90.00
_cell.angle_gamma   90.00
#
_symmetry.space_group_name_H-M   'P 1'
#
loop_
_entity.id
_entity.type
_entity.pdbx_description
1 polymer ?
#
loop_
_entity_poly.entity_id
_entity_poly.type
_entity_poly.pdbx_seq_one_letter_code
_entity_poly.pdbx_strand_id
1 'polypeptide(L)'
;DEPDQDILARRLASEIALASVLEKALLLQRTLLAGRKEPNIAANQLAQDAVARESDLLAQEINNLKTELELRRELAANSPMAIIQRHSTRSDSSRGIYQGDTERNRLDTIERSQNQVNPP
;
A
#
# COMPACT_ATOMS: atom_id res chain seq x y z
N ASP A 1 9.73 -4.22 -12.00
CA ASP A 1 10.44 -3.14 -11.27
C ASP A 1 9.66 -1.81 -11.26
N GLU A 2 9.31 -1.19 -12.38
CA GLU A 2 8.52 0.07 -12.39
C GLU A 2 7.10 0.02 -11.76
N PRO A 3 6.25 -1.01 -11.98
CA PRO A 3 4.89 -1.01 -11.41
C PRO A 3 4.87 -1.15 -9.88
N ASP A 4 5.86 -1.82 -9.28
CA ASP A 4 5.96 -1.98 -7.83
C ASP A 4 6.38 -0.66 -7.16
N GLN A 5 7.22 0.14 -7.82
CA GLN A 5 7.63 1.46 -7.33
C GLN A 5 6.46 2.45 -7.29
N ASP A 6 5.58 2.48 -8.31
CA ASP A 6 4.40 3.35 -8.31
C ASP A 6 3.43 2.98 -7.17
N ILE A 7 3.24 1.67 -6.92
CA ILE A 7 2.40 1.19 -5.81
C ILE A 7 2.99 1.63 -4.45
N LEU A 8 4.30 1.49 -4.26
CA LEU A 8 4.97 1.91 -3.01
C LEU A 8 4.92 3.44 -2.84
N ALA A 9 5.13 4.21 -3.90
CA ALA A 9 5.07 5.66 -3.87
C ALA A 9 3.66 6.17 -3.50
N ARG A 10 2.60 5.59 -4.08
CA ARG A 10 1.21 5.93 -3.75
C ARG A 10 0.86 5.60 -2.30
N ARG A 11 1.35 4.47 -1.79
CA ARG A 11 1.14 4.08 -0.38
C ARG A 11 1.81 5.05 0.57
N LEU A 12 3.10 5.36 0.33
CA LEU A 12 3.84 6.34 1.11
C LEU A 12 3.15 7.71 1.10
N ALA A 13 2.72 8.18 -0.08
CA ALA A 13 1.97 9.43 -0.20
C ALA A 13 0.69 9.41 0.65
N SER A 14 -0.02 8.28 0.68
CA SER A 14 -1.22 8.12 1.49
C SER A 14 -0.95 8.11 3.00
N GLU A 15 0.15 7.49 3.45
CA GLU A 15 0.60 7.54 4.85
C GLU A 15 1.01 8.95 5.27
N ILE A 16 1.74 9.67 4.42
CA ILE A 16 2.14 11.07 4.66
C ILE A 16 0.90 11.97 4.74
N ALA A 17 -0.08 11.77 3.85
CA ALA A 17 -1.33 12.52 3.87
C ALA A 17 -2.08 12.30 5.19
N LEU A 18 -2.20 11.05 5.65
CA LEU A 18 -2.85 10.73 6.92
C LEU A 18 -2.09 11.32 8.12
N ALA A 19 -0.75 11.24 8.13
CA ALA A 19 0.08 11.85 9.16
C ALA A 19 -0.10 13.38 9.22
N SER A 20 -0.21 14.04 8.06
CA SER A 20 -0.50 15.48 8.00
C SER A 20 -1.88 15.83 8.56
N VAL A 21 -2.89 15.00 8.31
CA VAL A 21 -4.23 15.19 8.90
C VAL A 21 -4.19 15.01 10.42
N LEU A 22 -3.48 13.99 10.92
CA LEU A 22 -3.28 13.77 12.36
C LEU A 22 -2.59 14.96 13.03
N GLU A 23 -1.56 15.53 12.40
CA GLU A 23 -0.87 16.73 12.88
C GLU A 23 -1.84 17.93 12.99
N LYS A 24 -2.67 18.16 11.96
CA LYS A 24 -3.69 19.22 11.96
C LYS A 24 -4.74 19.00 13.05
N ALA A 25 -5.17 17.76 13.27
CA ALA A 25 -6.11 17.42 14.33
C ALA A 25 -5.53 17.71 15.72
N LEU A 26 -4.25 17.36 15.95
CA LEU A 26 -3.54 17.66 17.19
C LEU A 26 -3.38 19.17 17.40
N LEU A 27 -3.10 19.93 16.34
CA LEU A 27 -3.07 21.39 16.41
C LEU A 27 -4.44 21.96 16.79
N LEU A 28 -5.51 21.48 16.15
CA LEU A 28 -6.88 21.89 16.46
C LEU A 28 -7.25 21.59 17.92
N GLN A 29 -6.85 20.43 18.44
CA GLN A 29 -7.08 20.05 19.84
C GLN A 29 -6.42 21.07 20.79
N ARG A 30 -5.17 21.47 20.52
CA ARG A 30 -4.48 22.50 21.30
C ARG A 30 -5.19 23.85 21.21
N THR A 31 -5.65 24.22 20.02
CA THR A 31 -6.40 25.46 19.80
C THR A 31 -7.73 25.48 20.56
N LEU A 32 -8.49 24.38 20.57
CA LEU A 32 -9.73 24.26 21.35
C LEU A 32 -9.46 24.40 22.86
N LEU A 33 -8.42 23.72 23.37
CA LEU A 33 -8.04 23.80 24.78
C LEU A 33 -7.58 25.20 25.19
N ALA A 34 -6.87 25.91 24.30
CA ALA A 34 -6.49 27.30 24.51
C ALA A 34 -7.72 28.23 24.47
N GLY A 35 -8.60 28.06 23.48
CA GLY A 35 -9.85 28.81 23.36
C GLY A 35 -10.77 28.62 24.55
N ARG A 36 -10.79 27.43 25.17
CA ARG A 36 -11.55 27.17 26.40
C ARG A 36 -11.12 28.04 27.59
N LYS A 37 -9.86 28.49 27.61
CA LYS A 37 -9.29 29.36 28.64
C LYS A 37 -9.50 30.85 28.34
N GLU A 38 -10.06 31.19 27.19
CA GLU A 38 -10.37 32.58 26.85
C GLU A 38 -11.48 33.10 27.80
N PRO A 39 -11.38 34.32 28.36
CA PRO A 39 -12.29 34.81 29.40
C PRO A 39 -13.79 34.76 29.06
N ASN A 40 -14.17 35.09 27.83
CA ASN A 40 -15.57 35.08 27.40
C ASN A 40 -16.12 33.65 27.29
N ILE A 41 -15.27 32.69 26.90
CA ILE A 41 -15.62 31.26 26.89
C ILE A 41 -15.61 30.68 28.31
N ALA A 42 -14.63 31.03 29.14
CA ALA A 42 -14.49 30.60 30.53
C ALA A 42 -15.67 31.03 31.42
N ALA A 43 -16.20 32.22 31.17
CA ALA A 43 -17.36 32.75 31.89
C ALA A 43 -18.71 32.19 31.38
N ASN A 44 -18.73 31.41 30.30
CA ASN A 44 -19.96 30.94 29.65
C ASN A 44 -20.06 29.41 29.66
N GLN A 45 -20.94 28.87 30.50
CA GLN A 45 -21.12 27.42 30.65
C GLN A 45 -21.54 26.73 29.35
N LEU A 46 -22.43 27.35 28.56
CA LEU A 46 -22.85 26.78 27.26
C LEU A 46 -21.65 26.67 26.30
N ALA A 47 -20.76 27.66 26.31
CA ALA A 47 -19.55 27.63 25.51
C ALA A 47 -18.54 26.58 26.02
N GLN A 48 -18.39 26.44 27.34
CA GLN A 48 -17.56 25.37 27.94
C GLN A 48 -18.06 23.98 27.53
N ASP A 49 -19.36 23.73 27.62
CA ASP A 49 -19.97 22.45 27.29
C ASP A 49 -19.83 22.13 25.80
N ALA A 50 -20.00 23.14 24.93
CA ALA A 50 -19.78 23.01 23.50
C ALA A 50 -18.32 22.65 23.18
N VAL A 51 -17.35 23.39 23.73
CA VAL A 51 -15.92 23.13 23.51
C VAL A 51 -15.52 21.76 24.07
N ALA A 52 -16.07 21.35 25.22
CA ALA A 52 -15.83 20.02 25.78
C ALA A 52 -16.32 18.91 24.83
N ARG A 53 -17.55 19.02 24.34
CA ARG A 53 -18.12 18.05 23.38
C ARG A 53 -17.28 17.95 22.11
N GLU A 54 -16.91 19.08 21.51
CA GLU A 54 -16.09 19.10 20.30
C GLU A 54 -14.67 18.53 20.57
N SER A 55 -14.11 18.78 21.74
CA SER A 55 -12.81 18.22 22.13
C SER A 55 -12.87 16.69 22.27
N ASP A 56 -13.96 16.15 22.80
CA ASP A 56 -14.16 14.70 22.94
C ASP A 56 -14.33 14.01 21.59
N LEU A 57 -15.12 14.60 20.68
CA LEU A 57 -15.26 14.12 19.31
C LEU A 57 -13.92 14.14 18.56
N LEU A 58 -13.16 15.23 18.69
CA LEU A 58 -11.85 15.35 18.08
C LEU A 58 -10.85 14.33 18.66
N ALA A 59 -10.91 14.05 19.96
CA ALA A 59 -10.06 13.03 20.59
C ALA A 59 -10.37 11.62 20.05
N GLN A 60 -11.65 11.30 19.83
CA GLN A 60 -12.03 10.04 19.18
C GLN A 60 -11.48 9.98 17.75
N GLU A 61 -11.60 11.06 16.98
CA GLU A 61 -11.09 11.10 15.61
C GLU A 61 -9.57 10.97 15.54
N ILE A 62 -8.83 11.60 16.45
CA ILE A 62 -7.38 11.42 16.56
C ILE A 62 -7.02 9.94 16.81
N ASN A 63 -7.77 9.25 17.66
CA ASN A 63 -7.55 7.81 17.91
C ASN A 63 -7.89 6.96 16.68
N ASN A 64 -8.95 7.30 15.94
CA ASN A 64 -9.28 6.63 14.69
C ASN A 64 -8.16 6.79 13.67
N LEU A 65 -7.66 8.02 13.46
CA LEU A 65 -6.56 8.31 12.55
C LEU A 65 -5.27 7.59 12.94
N LYS A 66 -4.97 7.51 14.24
CA LYS A 66 -3.82 6.73 14.74
C LYS A 66 -3.98 5.25 14.41
N THR A 67 -5.16 4.68 14.69
CA THR A 67 -5.47 3.28 14.40
C THR A 67 -5.38 2.99 12.90
N GLU A 68 -5.87 3.90 12.07
CA GLU A 68 -5.77 3.79 10.61
C GLU A 68 -4.31 3.82 10.13
N LEU A 69 -3.46 4.67 10.72
CA LEU A 69 -2.04 4.72 10.39
C LEU A 69 -1.33 3.41 10.74
N GLU A 70 -1.61 2.88 11.94
CA GLU A 70 -1.05 1.62 12.42
C GLU A 70 -1.49 0.46 11.52
N LEU A 71 -2.79 0.37 11.19
CA LEU A 71 -3.32 -0.64 10.28
C LEU A 71 -2.68 -0.57 8.88
N ARG A 72 -2.53 0.63 8.33
CA ARG A 72 -1.87 0.83 7.03
C ARG A 72 -0.42 0.34 7.06
N ARG A 73 0.32 0.63 8.12
CA ARG A 73 1.70 0.14 8.32
C ARG A 73 1.76 -1.36 8.47
N GLU A 74 0.87 -1.97 9.23
CA GLU A 74 0.80 -3.44 9.39
C GLU A 74 0.48 -4.14 8.06
N LEU A 75 -0.52 -3.65 7.32
CA LEU A 75 -0.85 -4.18 6.00
C LEU A 75 0.29 -3.97 5.00
N ALA A 76 0.97 -2.83 5.07
CA ALA A 76 2.14 -2.53 4.26
C ALA A 76 3.36 -3.38 4.65
N ALA A 77 3.52 -3.80 5.90
CA ALA A 77 4.60 -4.70 6.31
C ALA A 77 4.37 -6.15 5.84
N ASN A 78 3.10 -6.59 5.78
CA ASN A 78 2.73 -7.94 5.36
C ASN A 78 2.69 -8.13 3.82
N SER A 79 2.56 -7.05 3.04
CA SER A 79 2.41 -7.11 1.57
C SER A 79 3.71 -7.34 0.77
N PRO A 80 4.89 -6.81 1.14
CA PRO A 80 6.15 -7.00 0.42
C PRO A 80 6.61 -8.45 0.42
N MET A 81 6.46 -9.17 1.54
CA MET A 81 6.78 -10.61 1.60
C MET A 81 5.90 -11.42 0.65
N ALA A 82 4.61 -11.09 0.51
CA ALA A 82 3.73 -11.78 -0.44
C ALA A 82 4.13 -11.55 -1.90
N ILE A 83 4.59 -10.34 -2.24
CA ILE A 83 5.09 -10.00 -3.58
C ILE A 83 6.45 -10.68 -3.84
N ILE A 84 7.38 -10.62 -2.88
CA ILE A 84 8.70 -11.28 -2.95
C ILE A 84 8.54 -12.80 -3.03
N GLN A 85 7.68 -13.42 -2.21
CA GLN A 85 7.38 -14.86 -2.28
C GLN A 85 6.82 -15.22 -3.65
N ARG A 86 5.85 -14.46 -4.17
CA ARG A 86 5.28 -14.73 -5.50
C ARG A 86 6.33 -14.62 -6.61
N HIS A 87 7.27 -13.67 -6.50
CA HIS A 87 8.40 -13.56 -7.42
C HIS A 87 9.36 -14.75 -7.30
N SER A 88 9.72 -15.17 -6.08
CA SER A 88 10.51 -16.39 -5.85
C SER A 88 9.82 -17.62 -6.43
N THR A 89 8.52 -17.82 -6.15
CA THR A 89 7.73 -18.95 -6.67
C THR A 89 7.68 -18.94 -8.21
N ARG A 90 7.62 -17.78 -8.86
CA ARG A 90 7.68 -17.66 -10.34
C ARG A 90 9.09 -17.90 -10.90
N SER A 91 10.13 -17.41 -10.22
CA SER A 91 11.55 -17.70 -10.54
C SER A 91 11.85 -19.19 -10.45
N ASP A 92 11.42 -19.82 -9.36
CA ASP A 92 11.71 -21.22 -9.07
C ASP A 92 10.90 -22.16 -9.96
N SER A 93 9.66 -21.79 -10.32
CA SER A 93 8.88 -22.53 -11.32
C SER A 93 9.40 -22.34 -12.75
N SER A 94 9.94 -21.16 -13.10
CA SER A 94 10.60 -20.95 -14.40
C SER A 94 11.91 -21.72 -14.55
N ARG A 95 12.59 -22.11 -13.46
CA ARG A 95 13.76 -23.00 -13.50
C ARG A 95 13.40 -24.46 -13.83
N GLY A 96 12.13 -24.86 -13.65
CA GLY A 96 11.63 -26.20 -13.98
C GLY A 96 11.20 -26.37 -15.45
N ILE A 97 11.01 -25.28 -16.20
CA ILE A 97 10.66 -25.33 -17.62
C ILE A 97 11.94 -25.23 -18.44
N TYR A 98 12.68 -26.34 -18.51
CA TYR A 98 13.59 -26.56 -19.63
C TYR A 98 12.73 -26.72 -20.88
N GLN A 99 12.71 -25.69 -21.73
CA GLN A 99 12.17 -25.79 -23.08
C GLN A 99 13.17 -26.53 -23.98
N GLY A 100 13.38 -27.82 -23.68
CA GLY A 100 13.94 -28.76 -24.63
C GLY A 100 12.84 -29.16 -25.58
N ASP A 101 13.08 -28.99 -26.88
CA ASP A 101 12.21 -29.47 -27.96
C ASP A 101 11.77 -30.92 -27.63
N THR A 102 10.46 -31.17 -27.52
CA THR A 102 9.94 -32.48 -27.08
C THR A 102 10.17 -33.58 -28.11
N GLU A 103 10.45 -33.20 -29.36
CA GLU A 103 10.74 -34.10 -30.45
C GLU A 103 12.23 -34.05 -30.77
N ARG A 104 12.95 -35.11 -30.35
CA ARG A 104 14.29 -35.38 -30.90
C ARG A 104 14.15 -35.54 -32.41
N ASN A 105 15.07 -34.94 -33.17
CA ASN A 105 15.17 -35.07 -34.63
C ASN A 105 14.16 -34.30 -35.50
N ARG A 106 13.73 -33.10 -35.08
CA ARG A 106 13.05 -32.18 -36.02
C ARG A 106 13.94 -31.74 -37.19
N LEU A 107 15.24 -31.56 -36.95
CA LEU A 107 16.20 -31.22 -38.02
C LEU A 107 16.32 -32.37 -39.04
N ASP A 108 16.48 -33.60 -38.57
CA ASP A 108 16.60 -34.78 -39.45
C ASP A 108 15.32 -35.07 -40.26
N THR A 109 14.14 -34.75 -39.70
CA THR A 109 12.86 -34.93 -40.42
C THR A 109 12.66 -33.87 -41.51
N ILE A 110 13.08 -32.62 -41.27
CA ILE A 110 13.07 -31.56 -42.29
C ILE A 110 14.05 -31.90 -43.42
N GLU A 111 15.26 -32.36 -43.08
CA GLU A 111 16.30 -32.70 -44.06
C GLU A 111 15.91 -33.92 -44.92
N ARG A 112 15.26 -34.94 -44.33
CA ARG A 112 14.69 -36.06 -45.10
C ARG A 112 13.55 -35.64 -46.02
N SER A 113 12.70 -34.70 -45.58
CA SER A 113 11.58 -34.22 -46.40
C SER A 113 12.07 -33.44 -47.64
N GLN A 114 13.15 -32.67 -47.51
CA GLN A 114 13.74 -31.94 -48.64
C GLN A 114 14.38 -32.88 -49.68
N ASN A 115 14.98 -33.99 -49.23
CA ASN A 115 15.57 -34.98 -50.13
C ASN A 115 14.55 -35.90 -50.83
N GLN A 116 13.26 -35.87 -50.44
CA GLN A 116 12.22 -36.69 -51.05
C GLN A 116 11.41 -35.97 -52.15
N VAL A 117 11.58 -34.65 -52.29
CA VAL A 117 10.82 -33.82 -53.26
C VAL A 117 11.55 -33.67 -54.61
N ASN A 118 12.66 -34.37 -54.83
CA ASN A 118 13.27 -34.42 -56.18
C ASN A 118 13.56 -35.86 -56.62
N PRO A 119 12.70 -36.38 -57.52
CA PRO A 119 13.19 -37.22 -58.60
C PRO A 119 12.58 -36.83 -59.96
N PRO A 120 13.14 -37.37 -61.05
CA PRO A 120 14.12 -36.75 -61.95
C PRO A 120 13.56 -35.69 -62.92
#